data_AF-A0A2V7Y375-F1
#
_entry.id   AF-A0A2V7Y375-F1
#
_cell.length_a   1.000
_cell.length_b   1.000
_cell.length_c   1.000
_cell.angle_alpha   90.00
_cell.angle_beta   90.00
_cell.angle_gamma   90.00
#
_symmetry.space_group_name_H-M   'P 1'
#
loop_
_entity.id
_entity.type
_entity.pdbx_description
1 polymer ?
#
loop_
_entity_poly.entity_id
_entity_poly.type
_entity_poly.pdbx_seq_one_letter_code
_entity_poly.pdbx_strand_id
1 'polypeptide(L)'
;MTSLDLATLRKEMVDRQIAARGVRDRRVLEALRTVPREAFLPERLAEFAYDDTPLPIGQEQTISQPYVVALMAEALELQPGDKVLEIGAGSGYAAAV
;
A
#
# COMPACT_ATOMS: atom_id res chain seq x y z
N MET A 1 2.99 -26.41 7.78
CA MET A 1 2.38 -25.14 7.32
C MET A 1 3.53 -24.20 7.00
N THR A 2 3.81 -23.98 5.73
CA THR A 2 4.83 -23.03 5.28
C THR A 2 4.48 -21.65 5.80
N SER A 3 5.41 -21.01 6.51
CA SER A 3 5.27 -19.61 6.93
C SER A 3 5.07 -18.74 5.69
N LEU A 4 4.06 -17.87 5.72
CA LEU A 4 3.74 -16.95 4.63
C LEU A 4 4.86 -15.91 4.51
N ASP A 5 5.58 -15.88 3.39
CA ASP A 5 6.60 -14.87 3.14
C ASP A 5 5.97 -13.57 2.61
N LEU A 6 5.49 -12.76 3.56
CA LEU A 6 4.85 -11.47 3.30
C LEU A 6 5.76 -10.48 2.58
N ALA A 7 7.07 -10.54 2.82
CA ALA A 7 8.02 -9.64 2.14
C ALA A 7 8.14 -9.95 0.64
N THR A 8 8.10 -11.24 0.27
CA THR A 8 8.05 -11.65 -1.15
C THR A 8 6.72 -11.25 -1.78
N LEU A 9 5.58 -11.51 -1.12
CA LEU A 9 4.25 -11.11 -1.62
C LEU A 9 4.16 -9.59 -1.86
N ARG A 10 4.73 -8.77 -0.97
CA ARG A 10 4.82 -7.32 -1.16
C ARG A 10 5.54 -6.93 -2.44
N LYS A 11 6.71 -7.51 -2.68
CA LYS A 11 7.51 -7.23 -3.87
C LYS A 11 6.76 -7.64 -5.13
N GLU A 12 6.13 -8.82 -5.11
CA GLU A 12 5.34 -9.29 -6.24
C GLU A 12 4.11 -8.41 -6.51
N MET A 13 3.43 -7.92 -5.48
CA MET A 13 2.34 -6.95 -5.62
C MET A 13 2.84 -5.67 -6.31
N VAL A 14 3.96 -5.10 -5.86
CA VAL A 14 4.52 -3.89 -6.49
C VAL A 14 4.89 -4.15 -7.95
N ASP A 15 5.56 -5.26 -8.24
CA ASP A 15 6.06 -5.52 -9.59
C ASP A 15 4.93 -5.88 -10.57
N ARG A 16 4.00 -6.75 -10.16
CA ARG A 16 2.99 -7.34 -11.05
C ARG A 16 1.67 -6.57 -11.09
N GLN A 17 1.28 -5.94 -10.00
CA GLN A 17 -0.03 -5.30 -9.87
C GLN A 17 0.04 -3.77 -9.96
N ILE A 18 1.21 -3.18 -9.69
CA ILE A 18 1.40 -1.72 -9.67
C ILE A 18 2.27 -1.25 -10.84
N ALA A 19 3.54 -1.65 -10.88
CA ALA A 19 4.49 -1.20 -11.91
C ALA A 19 4.06 -1.66 -13.31
N ALA A 20 3.62 -2.92 -13.46
CA ALA A 20 3.10 -3.45 -14.72
C ALA A 20 1.86 -2.69 -15.23
N ARG A 21 1.17 -1.94 -14.37
CA ARG A 21 -0.02 -1.14 -14.69
C ARG A 21 0.27 0.36 -14.83
N GLY A 22 1.54 0.73 -14.96
CA GLY A 22 1.93 2.04 -15.46
C GLY A 22 2.44 3.03 -14.42
N VAL A 23 2.45 2.69 -13.13
CA VAL A 23 3.11 3.49 -12.10
C VAL A 23 4.62 3.37 -12.26
N ARG A 24 5.31 4.51 -12.36
CA ARG A 24 6.72 4.63 -12.76
C ARG A 24 7.58 5.40 -11.76
N ASP A 25 7.02 6.22 -10.87
CA ASP A 25 7.81 6.94 -9.86
C ASP A 25 8.52 5.93 -8.96
N ARG A 26 9.86 5.92 -9.06
CA ARG A 26 10.70 4.96 -8.33
C ARG A 26 10.61 5.13 -6.81
N ARG A 27 10.37 6.34 -6.30
CA ARG A 27 10.23 6.60 -4.86
C ARG A 27 8.92 6.00 -4.35
N VAL A 28 7.82 6.16 -5.10
CA VAL A 28 6.53 5.53 -4.77
C VAL A 28 6.65 4.01 -4.76
N LEU A 29 7.24 3.43 -5.81
CA LEU A 29 7.43 1.98 -5.88
C LEU A 29 8.32 1.46 -4.73
N GLU A 30 9.35 2.19 -4.34
CA GLU A 30 10.23 1.81 -3.22
C GLU A 30 9.54 1.94 -1.86
N ALA A 31 8.75 3.00 -1.65
CA ALA A 31 7.93 3.17 -0.45
C ALA A 31 6.98 1.98 -0.29
N LEU A 32 6.28 1.57 -1.35
CA LEU A 32 5.38 0.41 -1.34
C LEU A 32 6.11 -0.92 -1.08
N ARG A 33 7.37 -1.07 -1.52
CA ARG A 33 8.21 -2.25 -1.18
C ARG A 33 8.70 -2.24 0.26
N THR A 34 8.74 -1.07 0.89
CA THR A 34 9.28 -0.91 2.25
C THR A 34 8.19 -0.96 3.31
N VAL A 35 7.06 -0.31 3.08
CA VAL A 35 5.97 -0.18 4.06
C VAL A 35 5.18 -1.49 4.17
N PRO A 36 5.16 -2.14 5.36
CA PRO A 36 4.46 -3.40 5.57
C PRO A 36 2.95 -3.22 5.65
N ARG A 37 2.25 -3.33 4.52
CA ARG A 37 0.78 -3.18 4.45
C ARG A 37 0.02 -4.08 5.44
N GLU A 38 0.52 -5.28 5.72
CA GLU A 38 0.00 -6.22 6.72
C GLU A 38 -0.06 -5.63 8.14
N ALA A 39 0.81 -4.69 8.47
CA ALA A 39 0.84 -4.04 9.79
C ALA A 39 -0.31 -3.03 9.97
N PHE A 40 -1.00 -2.68 8.88
CA PHE A 40 -2.13 -1.76 8.84
C PHE A 40 -3.48 -2.49 8.73
N LEU A 41 -3.47 -3.81 8.94
CA LEU A 41 -4.63 -4.68 8.83
C LEU A 41 -4.87 -5.45 10.13
N PRO A 42 -6.12 -5.85 10.43
CA PRO A 42 -6.39 -6.86 11.43
C PRO A 42 -5.65 -8.17 11.10
N GLU A 43 -5.08 -8.85 12.10
CA GLU A 43 -4.25 -10.05 11.92
C GLU A 43 -4.92 -11.14 11.06
N ARG A 44 -6.24 -11.33 11.22
CA ARG A 44 -7.04 -12.29 10.44
C ARG A 44 -7.06 -12.02 8.93
N LEU A 45 -6.59 -10.86 8.47
CA LEU A 45 -6.55 -10.46 7.06
C LEU A 45 -5.12 -10.38 6.52
N ALA A 46 -4.11 -10.75 7.30
CA ALA A 46 -2.71 -10.63 6.89
C ALA A 46 -2.40 -11.43 5.60
N GLU A 47 -3.06 -12.56 5.39
CA GLU A 47 -2.88 -13.37 4.17
C GLU A 47 -3.35 -12.66 2.88
N PHE A 48 -4.30 -11.73 3.00
CA PHE A 48 -4.85 -10.96 1.88
C PHE A 48 -4.15 -9.60 1.71
N ALA A 49 -3.15 -9.28 2.54
CA ALA A 49 -2.59 -7.93 2.64
C ALA A 49 -2.08 -7.38 1.30
N TYR A 50 -1.68 -8.24 0.38
CA TYR A 50 -1.08 -7.91 -0.90
C TYR A 50 -1.95 -8.24 -2.11
N ASP A 51 -3.22 -8.52 -1.89
CA ASP A 51 -4.21 -8.53 -2.95
C ASP A 51 -4.51 -7.11 -3.40
N ASP A 52 -4.67 -6.90 -4.71
CA ASP A 52 -5.07 -5.60 -5.26
C ASP A 52 -6.57 -5.34 -5.04
N THR A 53 -7.00 -5.25 -3.78
CA THR A 53 -8.39 -5.00 -3.39
C THR A 53 -8.44 -4.14 -2.13
N PRO A 54 -9.51 -3.34 -1.93
CA PRO A 54 -9.77 -2.79 -0.61
C PRO A 54 -10.06 -3.91 0.39
N LEU A 55 -9.65 -3.72 1.64
CA LEU A 55 -9.89 -4.65 2.74
C LEU A 55 -10.52 -3.93 3.94
N PRO A 56 -11.42 -4.57 4.70
CA PRO A 56 -12.07 -3.94 5.84
C PRO A 56 -11.10 -3.78 7.02
N ILE A 57 -11.08 -2.58 7.61
CA ILE A 57 -10.25 -2.25 8.79
C ILE A 57 -11.08 -1.99 10.06
N GLY A 58 -12.40 -2.21 9.99
CA GLY A 58 -13.34 -1.95 11.08
C GLY A 58 -13.99 -0.57 10.95
N GLN A 59 -14.98 -0.30 11.80
CA GLN A 59 -15.74 0.97 11.82
C GLN A 59 -16.29 1.39 10.44
N GLU A 60 -16.73 0.40 9.65
CA GLU A 60 -17.24 0.60 8.28
C GLU A 60 -16.21 1.23 7.31
N GLN A 61 -14.92 1.23 7.68
CA GLN A 61 -13.83 1.74 6.86
C GLN A 61 -13.10 0.61 6.13
N THR A 62 -12.40 0.99 5.07
CA THR A 62 -11.51 0.09 4.31
C THR A 62 -10.13 0.71 4.17
N ILE A 63 -9.10 -0.13 4.12
CA ILE A 63 -7.81 0.27 3.57
C ILE A 63 -7.92 0.20 2.03
N SER A 64 -7.53 1.28 1.35
CA SER A 64 -7.62 1.39 -0.10
C SER A 64 -6.81 0.32 -0.83
N GLN A 65 -7.23 -0.03 -2.06
CA GLN A 65 -6.48 -0.88 -2.97
C GLN A 65 -5.03 -0.39 -3.14
N PRO A 66 -3.99 -1.26 -3.08
CA PRO A 66 -2.59 -0.88 -3.26
C PRO A 66 -2.32 -0.06 -4.53
N TYR A 67 -2.90 -0.46 -5.67
CA TYR A 67 -2.77 0.30 -6.92
C TYR A 67 -3.30 1.73 -6.82
N VAL A 68 -4.44 1.94 -6.15
CA VAL A 68 -5.02 3.29 -5.97
C VAL A 68 -4.11 4.16 -5.10
N VAL A 69 -3.55 3.61 -4.02
CA VAL A 69 -2.56 4.32 -3.18
C VAL A 69 -1.36 4.75 -4.02
N ALA A 70 -0.83 3.84 -4.83
CA ALA A 70 0.32 4.13 -5.70
C ALA A 70 0.02 5.22 -6.74
N LEU A 71 -1.16 5.15 -7.39
CA LEU A 71 -1.58 6.12 -8.39
C LEU A 71 -1.77 7.51 -7.78
N MET A 72 -2.38 7.58 -6.58
CA MET A 72 -2.54 8.84 -5.85
C MET A 72 -1.19 9.44 -5.46
N ALA A 73 -0.27 8.63 -4.91
CA ALA A 73 1.06 9.09 -4.50
C ALA A 73 1.90 9.57 -5.69
N GLU A 74 1.85 8.86 -6.82
CA GLU A 74 2.54 9.28 -8.06
C GLU A 74 1.98 10.60 -8.59
N ALA A 75 0.66 10.75 -8.61
CA ALA A 75 0.01 11.96 -9.11
C ALA A 75 0.28 13.22 -8.27
N LEU A 76 0.67 13.06 -7.00
CA LEU A 76 1.05 14.18 -6.14
C LEU A 76 2.46 14.73 -6.46
N GLU A 77 3.29 13.97 -7.18
CA GLU A 77 4.65 14.36 -7.58
C GLU A 77 5.52 14.86 -6.40
N LEU A 78 5.28 14.31 -5.20
CA LEU A 78 5.85 14.79 -3.93
C LEU A 78 7.38 14.88 -3.99
N GLN A 79 7.93 15.89 -3.32
CA GLN A 79 9.35 16.11 -3.16
C GLN A 79 9.77 16.07 -1.68
N PRO A 80 11.03 15.68 -1.39
CA PRO A 80 11.54 15.74 -0.03
C PRO A 80 11.38 17.14 0.57
N GLY A 81 10.72 17.23 1.73
CA GLY A 81 10.46 18.49 2.43
C GLY A 81 9.05 19.06 2.22
N ASP A 82 8.26 18.49 1.32
CA ASP A 82 6.86 18.86 1.16
C ASP A 82 6.07 18.62 2.46
N LYS A 83 5.10 19.49 2.71
CA LYS A 83 4.14 19.35 3.80
C LYS A 83 2.80 18.94 3.22
N VAL A 84 2.36 17.73 3.56
CA VAL A 84 1.16 17.11 2.99
C VAL A 84 0.06 17.06 4.06
N LEU A 85 -1.18 17.32 3.65
CA LEU A 85 -2.37 17.04 4.43
C LEU A 85 -3.10 15.85 3.80
N GLU A 86 -3.17 14.74 4.51
CA GLU A 86 -4.05 13.62 4.18
C GLU A 86 -5.35 13.78 4.99
N ILE A 87 -6.50 13.72 4.31
CA ILE A 87 -7.81 13.71 4.96
C ILE A 87 -8.39 12.31 4.86
N GLY A 88 -8.66 11.70 6.01
CA GLY A 88 -9.17 10.33 6.09
C GLY A 88 -8.05 9.30 6.26
N ALA A 89 -7.33 9.37 7.39
CA ALA A 89 -6.20 8.48 7.67
C ALA A 89 -6.57 6.99 7.59
N GLY A 90 -7.79 6.61 7.98
CA GLY A 90 -8.24 5.23 7.96
C GLY A 90 -7.29 4.33 8.76
N SER A 91 -6.57 3.44 8.09
CA SER A 91 -5.54 2.61 8.72
C SER A 91 -4.20 3.32 8.92
N GLY A 92 -3.94 4.42 8.21
CA GLY A 92 -2.66 5.12 8.17
C GLY A 92 -1.68 4.59 7.12
N TYR A 93 -2.08 3.60 6.30
CA TYR A 93 -1.19 3.01 5.31
C TYR A 93 -0.79 3.99 4.21
N ALA A 94 -1.73 4.77 3.68
CA ALA A 94 -1.43 5.74 2.63
C ALA A 94 -0.54 6.88 3.15
N ALA A 95 -0.73 7.35 4.38
CA ALA A 95 0.18 8.29 5.04
C ALA A 95 1.61 7.76 5.23
N ALA A 96 1.79 6.44 5.36
CA ALA A 96 3.09 5.82 5.55
C ALA A 96 3.87 5.60 4.23
N VAL A 97 3.16 5.59 3.10
CA VAL A 97 3.71 5.45 1.73
C VAL A 97 4.12 6.81 1.20
#